data_AF-A0A2S9Y7N8-F1
#
_entry.id   AF-A0A2S9Y7N8-F1
#
_cell.length_a   1.000
_cell.length_b   1.000
_cell.length_c   1.000
_cell.angle_alpha   90.00
_cell.angle_beta   90.00
_cell.angle_gamma   90.00
#
_symmetry.space_group_name_H-M   'P 1'
#
loop_
_entity.id
_entity.type
_entity.pdbx_description
1 polymer ?
#
loop_
_entity_poly.entity_id
_entity_poly.type
_entity_poly.pdbx_seq_one_letter_code
_entity_poly.pdbx_strand_id
1 'polypeptide(L)'
;MDYAPAPMAPLLDYPVQVSELEKIARLSPPPPTVERAPPGLAGADAAVACLVCGSRPARACVVCGGVSYCGEAHQRVDARWHDLVCADLRTIAQDAVFAARGSLVDALIDRIGRARIDDLAGWDDLLEADIVGARRRLLTDLGTRPLTLARALADLDIPARAARSGVISIHVMAADEREQRLPPALWATLARLFPGTRFELALVGPMLDDSRVPESKPADSPLTLRAHTGLYRRSLWRELGRPDLVLGYDCGLTLYPSWKPTILELRGSGVPFVVTSYRSWEAAAEARLLTAVGVTRVLGPAPNPFASLASQRSSTIANDVARDNAWVTVWR
;
A
#
# COMPACT_ATOMS: atom_id res chain seq x y z
N MET A 1 -10.25 -24.09 3.79
CA MET A 1 -10.43 -23.99 2.33
C MET A 1 -9.13 -23.47 1.77
N ASP A 2 -8.40 -24.32 1.05
CA ASP A 2 -7.14 -23.96 0.40
C ASP A 2 -7.45 -23.02 -0.77
N TYR A 3 -7.16 -21.74 -0.58
CA TYR A 3 -7.24 -20.75 -1.65
C TYR A 3 -5.95 -20.87 -2.47
N ALA A 4 -6.02 -21.57 -3.61
CA ALA A 4 -5.00 -21.44 -4.64
C ALA A 4 -4.94 -19.96 -5.05
N PRO A 5 -3.76 -19.31 -5.05
CA PRO A 5 -3.66 -17.92 -5.47
C PRO A 5 -4.25 -17.78 -6.87
N ALA A 6 -5.08 -16.75 -7.08
CA ALA A 6 -5.58 -16.41 -8.40
C ALA A 6 -4.40 -16.34 -9.39
N PRO A 7 -4.52 -16.87 -10.62
CA PRO A 7 -3.43 -16.84 -11.57
C PRO A 7 -2.99 -15.39 -11.77
N MET A 8 -1.74 -15.09 -11.43
CA MET A 8 -1.17 -13.77 -11.68
C MET A 8 -1.36 -13.47 -13.17
N ALA A 9 -1.93 -12.30 -13.49
CA ALA A 9 -2.01 -11.85 -14.86
C ALA A 9 -0.62 -11.95 -15.50
N PRO A 10 -0.51 -12.44 -16.75
CA PRO A 10 0.79 -12.49 -17.41
C PRO A 10 1.36 -11.07 -17.51
N LEU A 11 2.68 -10.96 -17.38
CA LEU A 11 3.38 -9.72 -17.68
C LEU A 11 3.02 -9.25 -19.09
N LEU A 12 2.95 -7.93 -19.28
CA LEU A 12 2.74 -7.35 -20.59
C LEU A 12 3.89 -7.70 -21.53
N ASP A 13 3.69 -7.61 -22.84
CA ASP A 13 4.79 -7.75 -23.79
C ASP A 13 5.89 -6.72 -23.50
N TYR A 14 7.14 -7.13 -23.68
CA TYR A 14 8.29 -6.31 -23.30
C TYR A 14 8.28 -4.89 -23.88
N PRO A 15 7.93 -4.65 -25.17
CA PRO A 15 7.82 -3.29 -25.70
C PRO A 15 6.79 -2.43 -24.96
N VAL A 16 5.69 -3.02 -24.50
CA VAL A 16 4.65 -2.31 -23.72
C VAL A 16 5.18 -2.00 -22.33
N GLN A 17 5.84 -2.95 -21.66
CA GLN A 17 6.49 -2.71 -20.38
C GLN A 17 7.48 -1.54 -20.46
N VAL A 18 8.34 -1.50 -21.48
CA VAL A 18 9.30 -0.41 -21.70
C VAL A 18 8.59 0.93 -21.90
N SER A 19 7.52 0.96 -22.71
CA SER A 19 6.73 2.17 -22.93
C SER A 19 6.16 2.74 -21.62
N GLU A 20 5.62 1.90 -20.74
CA GLU A 20 5.12 2.33 -19.43
C GLU A 20 6.24 2.81 -18.51
N LEU A 21 7.37 2.09 -18.46
CA LEU A 21 8.54 2.48 -17.67
C LEU A 21 9.11 3.82 -18.15
N GLU A 22 9.10 4.12 -19.45
CA GLU A 22 9.50 5.41 -19.99
C GLU A 22 8.55 6.54 -19.56
N LYS A 23 7.24 6.30 -19.48
CA LYS A 23 6.30 7.28 -18.95
C LYS A 23 6.60 7.57 -17.48
N ILE A 24 6.81 6.54 -16.67
CA ILE A 24 7.15 6.67 -15.24
C ILE A 24 8.47 7.43 -15.07
N ALA A 25 9.48 7.11 -15.89
CA ALA A 25 10.79 7.76 -15.86
C ALA A 25 10.74 9.26 -16.18
N ARG A 26 9.78 9.72 -16.99
CA ARG A 26 9.57 11.15 -17.27
C ARG A 26 8.95 11.91 -16.09
N LEU A 27 8.28 11.20 -15.20
CA LEU A 27 7.59 11.77 -14.03
C LEU A 27 8.47 11.76 -12.78
N SER A 28 9.57 11.01 -12.80
CA SER A 28 10.52 10.85 -11.70
C SER A 28 11.82 11.60 -11.99
N PRO A 29 12.57 12.04 -10.97
CA PRO A 29 13.96 12.47 -11.18
C PRO A 29 14.75 11.34 -11.85
N PRO A 30 15.65 11.64 -12.80
CA PRO A 30 16.47 10.61 -13.41
C PRO A 30 17.26 9.90 -12.31
N PRO A 31 17.26 8.56 -12.26
CA PRO A 31 18.13 7.85 -11.33
C PRO A 31 19.59 8.22 -11.65
N PRO A 32 20.47 8.24 -10.64
CA PRO A 32 21.89 8.44 -10.89
C PRO A 32 22.37 7.41 -11.92
N THR A 33 23.06 7.87 -12.95
CA THR A 33 23.73 6.99 -13.91
C THR A 33 24.83 6.25 -13.18
N VAL A 34 24.58 4.99 -12.85
CA VAL A 34 25.61 4.08 -12.35
C VAL A 34 25.83 3.04 -13.42
N GLU A 35 26.94 3.16 -14.14
CA GLU A 35 27.42 2.09 -15.01
C GLU A 35 27.79 0.91 -14.10
N ARG A 36 26.95 -0.14 -14.13
CA ARG A 36 27.20 -1.39 -13.43
C ARG A 36 27.29 -2.51 -14.45
N ALA A 37 28.23 -3.42 -14.24
CA ALA A 37 28.22 -4.66 -14.99
C ALA A 37 26.91 -5.40 -14.69
N PRO A 38 26.19 -5.91 -15.70
CA PRO A 38 24.95 -6.64 -15.47
C PRO A 38 25.24 -7.88 -14.60
N PRO A 39 24.32 -8.28 -13.72
CA PRO A 39 24.48 -9.50 -12.92
C PRO A 39 24.76 -10.74 -13.76
N GLY A 40 25.37 -11.77 -13.17
CA GLY A 40 25.47 -13.07 -13.84
C GLY A 40 24.11 -13.70 -14.16
N LEU A 41 24.10 -14.68 -15.06
CA LEU A 41 22.94 -15.50 -15.38
C LEU A 41 23.15 -16.94 -14.87
N ALA A 42 22.10 -17.50 -14.28
CA ALA A 42 22.10 -18.87 -13.76
C ALA A 42 22.09 -19.92 -14.89
N GLY A 43 22.00 -21.19 -14.51
CA GLY A 43 21.74 -22.29 -15.45
C GLY A 43 20.43 -22.07 -16.22
N ALA A 44 20.35 -22.61 -17.43
CA ALA A 44 19.13 -22.54 -18.23
C ALA A 44 18.03 -23.42 -17.62
N ASP A 45 16.82 -22.89 -17.52
CA ASP A 45 15.64 -23.57 -17.00
C ASP A 45 14.52 -23.50 -18.05
N ALA A 46 13.92 -24.65 -18.35
CA ALA A 46 12.83 -24.79 -19.31
C ALA A 46 11.48 -24.27 -18.78
N ALA A 47 11.35 -24.10 -17.46
CA ALA A 47 10.15 -23.58 -16.84
C ALA A 47 10.02 -22.05 -16.96
N VAL A 48 11.13 -21.34 -17.15
CA VAL A 48 11.17 -19.87 -17.18
C VAL A 48 11.35 -19.34 -18.61
N ALA A 49 10.72 -18.20 -18.89
CA ALA A 49 10.76 -17.52 -20.18
C ALA A 49 11.64 -16.27 -20.12
N CYS A 50 12.23 -15.91 -21.26
CA CYS A 50 12.94 -14.66 -21.44
C CYS A 50 11.97 -13.48 -21.30
N LEU A 51 12.27 -12.51 -20.43
CA LEU A 51 11.45 -11.31 -20.22
C LEU A 51 11.30 -10.49 -21.51
N VAL A 52 12.33 -10.46 -22.36
CA VAL A 52 12.38 -9.62 -23.57
C VAL A 52 11.64 -10.24 -24.75
N CYS A 53 11.81 -11.54 -24.99
CA CYS A 53 11.31 -12.20 -26.21
C CYS A 53 10.35 -13.38 -25.96
N GLY A 54 10.07 -13.71 -24.70
CA GLY A 54 9.18 -14.83 -24.32
C GLY A 54 9.73 -16.23 -24.55
N SER A 55 10.89 -16.38 -25.20
CA SER A 55 11.46 -17.70 -25.54
C SER A 55 11.91 -18.49 -24.30
N ARG A 56 11.82 -19.82 -24.40
CA ARG A 56 12.31 -20.80 -23.41
C ARG A 56 13.34 -21.74 -24.06
N PRO A 57 14.28 -22.34 -23.31
CA PRO A 57 14.58 -22.07 -21.90
C PRO A 57 15.25 -20.70 -21.71
N ALA A 58 15.15 -20.14 -20.50
CA ALA A 58 15.83 -18.91 -20.13
C ALA A 58 16.63 -19.07 -18.84
N ARG A 59 17.48 -18.09 -18.54
CA ARG A 59 18.38 -18.07 -17.40
C ARG A 59 17.99 -16.94 -16.46
N ALA A 60 17.73 -17.27 -15.19
CA ALA A 60 17.41 -16.27 -14.19
C ALA A 60 18.64 -15.41 -13.83
N CYS A 61 18.41 -14.15 -13.46
CA CYS A 61 19.43 -13.30 -12.85
C CYS A 61 19.93 -13.95 -11.54
N VAL A 62 21.25 -14.14 -11.40
CA VAL A 62 21.83 -14.82 -10.21
C VAL A 62 21.70 -14.01 -8.91
N VAL A 63 21.46 -12.70 -9.02
CA VAL A 63 21.34 -11.81 -7.87
C VAL A 63 19.92 -11.82 -7.33
N CYS A 64 18.92 -11.58 -8.18
CA CYS A 64 17.55 -11.39 -7.74
C CYS A 64 16.63 -12.59 -7.98
N GLY A 65 16.93 -13.44 -8.97
CA GLY A 65 16.05 -14.51 -9.44
C GLY A 65 14.70 -14.04 -10.02
N GLY A 66 14.41 -12.74 -10.01
CA GLY A 66 13.09 -12.18 -10.32
C GLY A 66 12.80 -11.94 -11.81
N VAL A 67 13.84 -11.97 -12.65
CA VAL A 67 13.78 -11.84 -14.11
C VAL A 67 14.70 -12.86 -14.77
N SER A 68 14.39 -13.22 -16.02
CA SER A 68 15.13 -14.23 -16.79
C SER A 68 15.35 -13.80 -18.23
N TYR A 69 16.46 -14.24 -18.84
CA TYR A 69 16.83 -13.92 -20.21
C TYR A 69 17.36 -15.15 -20.95
N CYS A 70 17.15 -15.24 -22.26
CA CYS A 70 17.74 -16.33 -23.06
C CYS A 70 19.28 -16.22 -23.19
N GLY A 71 19.84 -15.03 -22.94
CA GLY A 71 21.28 -14.78 -22.93
C GLY A 71 21.62 -13.32 -22.62
N GLU A 72 22.92 -13.01 -22.59
CA GLU A 72 23.43 -11.68 -22.20
C GLU A 72 22.96 -10.55 -23.12
N ALA A 73 22.65 -10.83 -24.39
CA ALA A 73 22.16 -9.81 -25.32
C ALA A 73 20.82 -9.22 -24.84
N HIS A 74 19.85 -10.06 -24.50
CA HIS A 74 18.55 -9.60 -23.97
C HIS A 74 18.65 -9.09 -22.53
N GLN A 75 19.60 -9.60 -21.74
CA GLN A 75 19.90 -8.99 -20.46
C GLN A 75 20.38 -7.53 -20.61
N ARG A 76 21.27 -7.25 -21.56
CA ARG A 76 21.76 -5.90 -21.85
C ARG A 76 20.66 -4.96 -22.33
N VAL A 77 19.68 -5.47 -23.08
CA VAL A 77 18.49 -4.70 -23.51
C VAL A 77 17.66 -4.23 -22.31
N ASP A 78 17.56 -5.04 -21.26
CA ASP A 78 16.75 -4.73 -20.07
C ASP A 78 17.56 -4.10 -18.91
N ALA A 79 18.88 -4.09 -19.00
CA ALA A 79 19.77 -3.62 -17.93
C ALA A 79 19.38 -2.24 -17.38
N ARG A 80 19.02 -1.29 -18.27
CA ARG A 80 18.55 0.06 -17.87
C ARG A 80 17.41 0.03 -16.85
N TRP A 81 16.50 -0.94 -16.95
CA TRP A 81 15.33 -1.04 -16.09
C TRP A 81 15.57 -2.00 -14.93
N HIS A 82 16.11 -3.18 -15.22
CA HIS A 82 16.36 -4.20 -14.21
C HIS A 82 17.43 -3.77 -13.19
N ASP A 83 18.49 -3.07 -13.59
CA ASP A 83 19.57 -2.70 -12.66
C ASP A 83 19.09 -1.75 -11.56
N LEU A 84 18.04 -0.95 -11.84
CA LEU A 84 17.41 -0.05 -10.88
C LEU A 84 16.67 -0.80 -9.77
N VAL A 85 16.13 -1.98 -10.07
CA VAL A 85 15.22 -2.72 -9.17
C VAL A 85 15.74 -4.11 -8.78
N CYS A 86 16.89 -4.54 -9.30
CA CYS A 86 17.46 -5.88 -9.04
C CYS A 86 17.56 -6.18 -7.53
N ALA A 87 18.00 -5.20 -6.74
CA ALA A 87 18.09 -5.33 -5.30
C ALA A 87 16.70 -5.48 -4.64
N ASP A 88 15.71 -4.71 -5.09
CA ASP A 88 14.34 -4.80 -4.58
C ASP A 88 13.69 -6.14 -4.95
N LEU A 89 13.87 -6.62 -6.18
CA LEU A 89 13.42 -7.94 -6.63
C LEU A 89 13.99 -9.06 -5.77
N ARG A 90 15.27 -8.95 -5.38
CA ARG A 90 15.89 -9.88 -4.44
C ARG A 90 15.22 -9.82 -3.06
N THR A 91 14.94 -8.62 -2.55
CA THR A 91 14.26 -8.48 -1.25
C THR A 91 12.84 -9.01 -1.28
N ILE A 92 12.10 -8.84 -2.39
CA ILE A 92 10.77 -9.43 -2.59
C ILE A 92 10.82 -10.95 -2.47
N ALA A 93 11.79 -11.60 -3.14
CA ALA A 93 11.96 -13.05 -3.05
C ALA A 93 12.31 -13.50 -1.62
N GLN A 94 13.17 -12.75 -0.92
CA GLN A 94 13.51 -13.02 0.48
C GLN A 94 12.30 -12.87 1.41
N ASP A 95 11.50 -11.84 1.20
CA ASP A 95 10.30 -11.54 1.99
C ASP A 95 9.25 -12.64 1.79
N ALA A 96 9.05 -13.12 0.57
CA ALA A 96 8.18 -14.25 0.29
C ALA A 96 8.63 -15.53 1.02
N VAL A 97 9.92 -15.86 0.99
CA VAL A 97 10.48 -17.03 1.71
C VAL A 97 10.33 -16.86 3.22
N PHE A 98 10.51 -15.65 3.75
CA PHE A 98 10.35 -15.38 5.17
C PHE A 98 8.89 -15.49 5.60
N ALA A 99 7.96 -14.86 4.87
CA ALA A 99 6.53 -14.87 5.16
C ALA A 99 5.94 -16.30 5.18
N ALA A 100 6.48 -17.19 4.34
CA ALA A 100 6.09 -18.60 4.33
C ALA A 100 6.44 -19.36 5.63
N ARG A 101 7.30 -18.83 6.50
CA ARG A 101 7.72 -19.47 7.76
C ARG A 101 6.75 -19.21 8.91
N GLY A 102 5.88 -18.20 8.81
CA GLY A 102 4.92 -17.88 9.87
C GLY A 102 4.46 -16.43 9.88
N SER A 103 3.49 -16.17 10.74
CA SER A 103 2.90 -14.83 10.93
C SER A 103 3.73 -13.95 11.86
N LEU A 104 3.74 -12.64 11.59
CA LEU A 104 4.33 -11.62 12.46
C LEU A 104 3.27 -10.76 13.18
N VAL A 105 1.99 -11.12 13.04
CA VAL A 105 0.85 -10.33 13.52
C VAL A 105 0.92 -10.10 15.03
N ASP A 106 1.04 -11.16 15.84
CA ASP A 106 1.08 -11.03 17.30
C ASP A 106 2.28 -10.19 17.76
N ALA A 107 3.44 -10.40 17.13
CA ALA A 107 4.65 -9.63 17.42
C ALA A 107 4.47 -8.13 17.13
N LEU A 108 3.67 -7.76 16.13
CA LEU A 108 3.33 -6.37 15.82
C LEU A 108 2.29 -5.82 16.81
N ILE A 109 1.23 -6.58 17.10
CA ILE A 109 0.19 -6.20 18.08
C ILE A 109 0.81 -5.91 19.44
N ASP A 110 1.71 -6.77 19.91
CA ASP A 110 2.41 -6.60 21.19
C ASP A 110 3.24 -5.31 21.24
N ARG A 111 3.88 -4.94 20.12
CA ARG A 111 4.65 -3.69 20.01
C ARG A 111 3.74 -2.47 20.05
N ILE A 112 2.69 -2.47 19.24
CA ILE A 112 1.72 -1.37 19.21
C ILE A 112 1.04 -1.24 20.58
N GLY A 113 0.75 -2.35 21.26
CA GLY A 113 0.13 -2.37 22.59
C GLY A 113 0.98 -1.75 23.69
N ARG A 114 2.29 -1.59 23.51
CA ARG A 114 3.19 -0.90 24.44
C ARG A 114 3.48 0.55 24.05
N ALA A 115 3.07 0.98 22.87
CA ALA A 115 3.36 2.30 22.33
C ALA A 115 2.26 3.31 22.65
N ARG A 116 2.60 4.59 22.56
CA ARG A 116 1.65 5.71 22.54
C ARG A 116 1.81 6.45 21.23
N ILE A 117 0.71 6.83 20.59
CA ILE A 117 0.76 7.49 19.28
C ILE A 117 1.57 8.79 19.29
N ASP A 118 1.56 9.53 20.41
CA ASP A 118 2.32 10.77 20.58
C ASP A 118 3.84 10.56 20.53
N ASP A 119 4.29 9.36 20.92
CA ASP A 119 5.70 8.98 20.98
C ASP A 119 6.19 8.34 19.66
N LEU A 120 5.29 8.13 18.69
CA LEU A 120 5.60 7.48 17.42
C LEU A 120 5.75 8.52 16.31
N ALA A 121 7.00 8.87 15.98
CA ALA A 121 7.37 9.68 14.82
C ALA A 121 7.63 8.84 13.57
N GLY A 122 7.97 7.56 13.72
CA GLY A 122 8.11 6.61 12.62
C GLY A 122 8.44 5.18 13.07
N TRP A 123 8.89 4.35 12.14
CA TRP A 123 9.19 2.93 12.42
C TRP A 123 10.27 2.70 13.47
N ASP A 124 11.24 3.61 13.60
CA ASP A 124 12.34 3.45 14.56
C ASP A 124 11.87 3.59 16.02
N ASP A 125 10.74 4.25 16.27
CA ASP A 125 10.15 4.36 17.61
C ASP A 125 9.35 3.11 18.00
N LEU A 126 8.92 2.32 17.01
CA LEU A 126 8.11 1.12 17.22
C LEU A 126 8.94 -0.18 17.12
N LEU A 127 9.94 -0.20 16.24
CA LEU A 127 10.74 -1.38 15.92
C LEU A 127 12.16 -1.22 16.45
N GLU A 128 12.53 -2.13 17.34
CA GLU A 128 13.87 -2.17 17.92
C GLU A 128 14.96 -2.28 16.84
N ALA A 129 16.15 -1.72 17.09
CA ALA A 129 17.24 -1.61 16.10
C ALA A 129 17.78 -2.98 15.62
N ASP A 130 17.58 -4.04 16.39
CA ASP A 130 17.95 -5.41 16.04
C ASP A 130 16.93 -6.10 15.09
N ILE A 131 15.74 -5.51 14.92
CA ILE A 131 14.78 -5.95 13.91
C ILE A 131 15.22 -5.42 12.54
N VAL A 132 15.86 -6.31 11.79
CA VAL A 132 16.44 -6.01 10.48
C VAL A 132 15.94 -6.94 9.38
N GLY A 133 16.29 -6.64 8.13
CA GLY A 133 16.04 -7.50 6.96
C GLY A 133 14.55 -7.74 6.69
N ALA A 134 14.21 -8.96 6.28
CA ALA A 134 12.85 -9.35 5.91
C ALA A 134 11.85 -9.18 7.07
N ARG A 135 12.27 -9.49 8.30
CA ARG A 135 11.41 -9.32 9.49
C ARG A 135 10.98 -7.87 9.65
N ARG A 136 11.90 -6.92 9.50
CA ARG A 136 11.60 -5.48 9.57
C ARG A 136 10.64 -5.08 8.46
N ARG A 137 10.95 -5.41 7.21
CA ARG A 137 10.13 -5.07 6.04
C ARG A 137 8.70 -5.58 6.18
N LEU A 138 8.53 -6.85 6.55
CA LEU A 138 7.21 -7.45 6.71
C LEU A 138 6.43 -6.93 7.91
N LEU A 139 7.09 -6.56 9.02
CA LEU A 139 6.42 -5.85 10.12
C LEU A 139 5.91 -4.47 9.67
N THR A 140 6.72 -3.73 8.91
CA THR A 140 6.29 -2.43 8.38
C THR A 140 5.15 -2.57 7.36
N ASP A 141 5.14 -3.64 6.57
CA ASP A 141 4.08 -3.93 5.59
C ASP A 141 2.74 -4.25 6.27
N LEU A 142 2.78 -5.09 7.32
CA LEU A 142 1.60 -5.41 8.13
C LEU A 142 1.05 -4.19 8.88
N GLY A 143 1.93 -3.34 9.39
CA GLY A 143 1.55 -2.19 10.22
C GLY A 143 1.23 -0.91 9.46
N THR A 144 1.65 -0.80 8.20
CA THR A 144 1.61 0.47 7.46
C THR A 144 0.21 1.09 7.44
N ARG A 145 -0.82 0.29 7.20
CA ARG A 145 -2.22 0.75 7.15
C ARG A 145 -2.70 1.26 8.52
N PRO A 146 -2.82 0.44 9.58
CA PRO A 146 -3.34 0.91 10.86
C PRO A 146 -2.52 2.06 11.48
N LEU A 147 -1.19 2.09 11.28
CA LEU A 147 -0.34 3.17 11.82
C LEU A 147 -0.40 4.44 10.99
N THR A 148 -0.57 4.37 9.68
CA THR A 148 -0.85 5.56 8.85
C THR A 148 -2.19 6.18 9.26
N LEU A 149 -3.22 5.34 9.46
CA LEU A 149 -4.50 5.81 9.98
C LEU A 149 -4.37 6.42 11.39
N ALA A 150 -3.64 5.77 12.30
CA ALA A 150 -3.42 6.31 13.64
C ALA A 150 -2.72 7.67 13.61
N ARG A 151 -1.66 7.80 12.80
CA ARG A 151 -0.95 9.09 12.63
C ARG A 151 -1.87 10.17 12.08
N ALA A 152 -2.67 9.84 11.06
CA ALA A 152 -3.63 10.77 10.49
C ALA A 152 -4.69 11.24 11.51
N LEU A 153 -5.19 10.35 12.36
CA LEU A 153 -6.13 10.70 13.43
C LEU A 153 -5.50 11.69 14.43
N ALA A 154 -4.24 11.47 14.80
CA ALA A 154 -3.49 12.34 15.70
C ALA A 154 -3.21 13.72 15.06
N ASP A 155 -2.71 13.75 13.82
CA ASP A 155 -2.37 14.99 13.10
C ASP A 155 -3.59 15.89 12.86
N LEU A 156 -4.75 15.28 12.66
CA LEU A 156 -6.01 16.00 12.43
C LEU A 156 -6.77 16.33 13.72
N ASP A 157 -6.24 15.91 14.88
CA ASP A 157 -6.86 16.08 16.19
C ASP A 157 -8.30 15.55 16.23
N ILE A 158 -8.54 14.40 15.59
CA ILE A 158 -9.88 13.80 15.49
C ILE A 158 -10.37 13.26 16.84
N PRO A 159 -9.55 12.53 17.63
CA PRO A 159 -9.99 12.02 18.93
C PRO A 159 -10.47 13.11 19.89
N ALA A 160 -9.81 14.28 19.94
CA ALA A 160 -10.25 15.39 20.77
C ALA A 160 -11.63 15.92 20.35
N ARG A 161 -11.92 15.93 19.04
CA ARG A 161 -13.23 16.34 18.50
C ARG A 161 -14.33 15.32 18.77
N ALA A 162 -13.99 14.04 18.74
CA ALA A 162 -14.88 12.91 18.99
C ALA A 162 -15.02 12.54 20.48
N ALA A 163 -14.32 13.25 21.38
CA ALA A 163 -14.30 12.96 22.82
C ALA A 163 -15.69 12.92 23.47
N ARG A 164 -16.69 13.58 22.87
CA ARG A 164 -18.09 13.58 23.36
C ARG A 164 -18.83 12.27 23.11
N SER A 165 -18.59 11.60 21.98
CA SER A 165 -19.24 10.32 21.65
C SER A 165 -18.44 9.13 22.18
N GLY A 166 -17.11 9.27 22.30
CA GLY A 166 -16.21 8.15 22.57
C GLY A 166 -16.15 7.13 21.43
N VAL A 167 -16.70 7.47 20.26
CA VAL A 167 -16.74 6.65 19.04
C VAL A 167 -16.24 7.47 17.87
N ILE A 168 -15.28 6.93 17.11
CA ILE A 168 -14.76 7.52 15.87
C ILE A 168 -15.16 6.63 14.70
N SER A 169 -15.86 7.21 13.72
CA SER A 169 -16.26 6.53 12.49
C SER A 169 -15.30 6.85 11.35
N ILE A 170 -14.80 5.82 10.67
CA ILE A 170 -13.77 5.91 9.63
C ILE A 170 -14.23 5.12 8.42
N HIS A 171 -14.22 5.75 7.25
CA HIS A 171 -14.47 5.04 6.00
C HIS A 171 -13.17 4.92 5.21
N VAL A 172 -12.81 3.69 4.84
CA VAL A 172 -11.71 3.42 3.91
C VAL A 172 -12.28 3.30 2.50
N MET A 173 -11.99 4.26 1.63
CA MET A 173 -12.40 4.25 0.23
C MET A 173 -11.38 3.51 -0.64
N ALA A 174 -11.86 2.86 -1.69
CA ALA A 174 -11.06 1.99 -2.56
C ALA A 174 -10.34 0.87 -1.80
N ALA A 175 -10.93 0.42 -0.70
CA ALA A 175 -10.42 -0.74 0.01
C ALA A 175 -10.45 -1.96 -0.91
N ASP A 176 -9.37 -2.73 -0.91
CA ASP A 176 -9.25 -3.95 -1.69
C ASP A 176 -8.89 -5.15 -0.79
N GLU A 177 -8.47 -6.23 -1.42
CA GLU A 177 -8.08 -7.46 -0.74
C GLU A 177 -6.98 -7.23 0.32
N ARG A 178 -6.10 -6.22 0.17
CA ARG A 178 -5.03 -5.93 1.12
C ARG A 178 -5.56 -5.43 2.45
N GLU A 179 -6.53 -4.50 2.46
CA GLU A 179 -7.17 -4.06 3.70
C GLU A 179 -8.06 -5.15 4.28
N GLN A 180 -8.75 -5.91 3.42
CA GLN A 180 -9.66 -6.98 3.83
C GLN A 180 -8.93 -8.19 4.45
N ARG A 181 -7.70 -8.50 4.01
CA ARG A 181 -6.89 -9.60 4.54
C ARG A 181 -6.19 -9.26 5.85
N LEU A 182 -6.16 -8.00 6.27
CA LEU A 182 -5.58 -7.66 7.57
C LEU A 182 -6.43 -8.25 8.70
N PRO A 183 -5.81 -8.96 9.67
CA PRO A 183 -6.52 -9.45 10.84
C PRO A 183 -7.24 -8.31 11.57
N PRO A 184 -8.53 -8.48 11.96
CA PRO A 184 -9.26 -7.46 12.72
C PRO A 184 -8.54 -7.01 14.00
N ALA A 185 -7.73 -7.88 14.60
CA ALA A 185 -6.92 -7.57 15.78
C ALA A 185 -5.87 -6.47 15.52
N LEU A 186 -5.34 -6.34 14.29
CA LEU A 186 -4.45 -5.22 13.91
C LEU A 186 -5.22 -3.91 13.80
N TRP A 187 -6.42 -3.92 13.22
CA TRP A 187 -7.27 -2.72 13.24
C TRP A 187 -7.67 -2.34 14.68
N ALA A 188 -7.89 -3.33 15.54
CA ALA A 188 -8.26 -3.10 16.94
C ALA A 188 -7.14 -2.46 17.78
N THR A 189 -5.88 -2.46 17.30
CA THR A 189 -4.80 -1.75 18.00
C THR A 189 -5.00 -0.23 18.02
N LEU A 190 -5.86 0.33 17.16
CA LEU A 190 -6.25 1.75 17.23
C LEU A 190 -6.77 2.13 18.62
N ALA A 191 -7.60 1.30 19.25
CA ALA A 191 -8.10 1.58 20.60
C ALA A 191 -7.04 1.46 21.70
N ARG A 192 -5.90 0.80 21.42
CA ARG A 192 -4.73 0.82 22.31
C ARG A 192 -3.99 2.14 22.20
N LEU A 193 -3.83 2.66 20.98
CA LEU A 193 -3.19 3.94 20.70
C LEU A 193 -4.05 5.13 21.14
N PHE A 194 -5.37 4.98 21.17
CA PHE A 194 -6.34 5.99 21.60
C PHE A 194 -7.25 5.43 22.73
N PRO A 195 -6.74 5.35 23.97
CA PRO A 195 -7.50 4.80 25.10
C PRO A 195 -8.84 5.52 25.30
N GLY A 196 -9.88 4.76 25.62
CA GLY A 196 -11.24 5.29 25.82
C GLY A 196 -12.03 5.56 24.53
N THR A 197 -11.44 5.28 23.36
CA THR A 197 -12.08 5.45 22.06
C THR A 197 -12.49 4.10 21.47
N ARG A 198 -13.73 4.01 20.98
CA ARG A 198 -14.20 2.93 20.11
C ARG A 198 -14.12 3.35 18.65
N PHE A 199 -13.86 2.39 17.77
CA PHE A 199 -13.69 2.65 16.34
C PHE A 199 -14.75 1.91 15.53
N GLU A 200 -15.35 2.60 14.57
CA GLU A 200 -16.20 2.01 13.54
C GLU A 200 -15.51 2.18 12.19
N LEU A 201 -15.00 1.07 11.63
CA LEU A 201 -14.27 1.08 10.38
C LEU A 201 -15.12 0.43 9.27
N ALA A 202 -15.40 1.17 8.21
CA ALA A 202 -16.07 0.67 7.03
C ALA A 202 -15.10 0.62 5.84
N LEU A 203 -14.79 -0.58 5.36
CA LEU A 203 -14.01 -0.81 4.15
C LEU A 203 -14.96 -0.75 2.94
N VAL A 204 -14.68 0.11 1.96
CA VAL A 204 -15.53 0.29 0.78
C VAL A 204 -14.71 0.19 -0.49
N GLY A 205 -15.02 -0.78 -1.34
CA GLY A 205 -14.36 -0.92 -2.64
C GLY A 205 -15.02 -1.93 -3.56
N PRO A 206 -14.79 -1.82 -4.88
CA PRO A 206 -15.50 -2.61 -5.88
C PRO A 206 -15.07 -4.08 -5.94
N MET A 207 -13.90 -4.41 -5.38
CA MET A 207 -13.32 -5.76 -5.39
C MET A 207 -13.46 -6.49 -4.05
N LEU A 208 -14.18 -5.89 -3.09
CA LEU A 208 -14.42 -6.52 -1.80
C LEU A 208 -15.41 -7.68 -1.92
N ASP A 209 -15.35 -8.56 -0.93
CA ASP A 209 -16.36 -9.58 -0.70
C ASP A 209 -16.98 -9.36 0.67
N ASP A 210 -18.18 -8.75 0.70
CA ASP A 210 -18.86 -8.36 1.94
C ASP A 210 -19.09 -9.54 2.89
N SER A 211 -19.15 -10.77 2.37
CA SER A 211 -19.34 -11.98 3.17
C SER A 211 -18.13 -12.36 4.03
N ARG A 212 -16.93 -11.89 3.67
CA ARG A 212 -15.66 -12.25 4.33
C ARG A 212 -15.30 -11.36 5.51
N VAL A 213 -15.98 -10.22 5.67
CA VAL A 213 -15.87 -9.42 6.89
C VAL A 213 -17.11 -9.73 7.71
N PRO A 214 -17.05 -10.73 8.63
CA PRO A 214 -18.16 -10.93 9.54
C PRO A 214 -18.34 -9.62 10.32
N GLU A 215 -19.56 -9.07 10.31
CA GLU A 215 -19.89 -7.93 11.16
C GLU A 215 -19.48 -8.28 12.60
N SER A 216 -18.43 -7.63 13.09
CA SER A 216 -18.00 -7.85 14.46
C SER A 216 -19.01 -7.19 15.40
N LYS A 217 -19.97 -7.97 15.91
CA LYS A 217 -20.78 -7.57 17.07
C LYS A 217 -20.14 -8.13 18.33
N PRO A 218 -19.60 -7.24 19.16
CA PRO A 218 -20.15 -7.07 20.50
C PRO A 218 -20.33 -5.59 20.85
N ALA A 219 -21.28 -5.31 21.75
CA ALA A 219 -21.44 -3.99 22.38
C ALA A 219 -20.17 -3.50 23.11
N ASP A 220 -19.20 -4.42 23.36
CA ASP A 220 -17.97 -4.21 24.11
C ASP A 220 -16.67 -4.34 23.28
N SER A 221 -16.72 -4.52 21.95
CA SER A 221 -15.48 -4.52 21.15
C SER A 221 -14.93 -3.09 21.00
N PRO A 222 -13.61 -2.88 21.10
CA PRO A 222 -12.98 -1.61 20.76
C PRO A 222 -13.09 -1.23 19.27
N LEU A 223 -13.48 -2.19 18.41
CA LEU A 223 -13.59 -2.03 16.97
C LEU A 223 -14.86 -2.72 16.44
N THR A 224 -15.61 -2.00 15.61
CA THR A 224 -16.57 -2.57 14.66
C THR A 224 -15.99 -2.48 13.25
N LEU A 225 -15.85 -3.61 12.56
CA LEU A 225 -15.38 -3.66 11.17
C LEU A 225 -16.51 -4.09 10.24
N ARG A 226 -16.70 -3.37 9.13
CA ARG A 226 -17.67 -3.67 8.07
C ARG A 226 -16.99 -3.59 6.71
N ALA A 227 -17.48 -4.38 5.74
CA ALA A 227 -17.13 -4.24 4.34
C ALA A 227 -18.38 -3.88 3.53
N HIS A 228 -18.19 -3.09 2.47
CA HIS A 228 -19.24 -2.74 1.52
C HIS A 228 -18.68 -2.77 0.09
N THR A 229 -19.27 -3.62 -0.75
CA THR A 229 -18.82 -3.82 -2.12
C THR A 229 -19.41 -2.74 -3.02
N GLY A 230 -18.54 -1.90 -3.58
CA GLY A 230 -18.97 -0.85 -4.49
C GLY A 230 -18.04 0.36 -4.55
N LEU A 231 -18.45 1.35 -5.34
CA LEU A 231 -17.75 2.63 -5.41
C LEU A 231 -18.12 3.50 -4.21
N TYR A 232 -17.12 4.13 -3.60
CA TYR A 232 -17.36 5.04 -2.48
C TYR A 232 -18.14 6.29 -2.92
N ARG A 233 -19.33 6.50 -2.36
CA ARG A 233 -20.20 7.65 -2.61
C ARG A 233 -20.77 8.19 -1.31
N ARG A 234 -21.03 9.49 -1.24
CA ARG A 234 -21.62 10.15 -0.07
C ARG A 234 -23.00 9.59 0.28
N SER A 235 -23.73 9.03 -0.70
CA SER A 235 -25.00 8.33 -0.43
C SER A 235 -24.87 7.17 0.55
N LEU A 236 -23.69 6.53 0.64
CA LEU A 236 -23.41 5.46 1.60
C LEU A 236 -23.50 5.94 3.05
N TRP A 237 -23.39 7.25 3.32
CA TRP A 237 -23.50 7.79 4.67
C TRP A 237 -24.91 7.62 5.27
N ARG A 238 -25.92 7.35 4.44
CA ARG A 238 -27.26 6.98 4.90
C ARG A 238 -27.30 5.61 5.58
N GLU A 239 -26.42 4.70 5.17
CA GLU A 239 -26.35 3.32 5.67
C GLU A 239 -25.24 3.17 6.71
N LEU A 240 -24.05 3.67 6.39
CA LEU A 240 -22.85 3.51 7.21
C LEU A 240 -22.67 4.60 8.27
N GLY A 241 -23.49 5.66 8.21
CA GLY A 241 -23.29 6.88 8.99
C GLY A 241 -22.31 7.85 8.33
N ARG A 242 -22.28 9.09 8.83
CA ARG A 242 -21.31 10.09 8.38
C ARG A 242 -19.98 9.84 9.10
N PRO A 243 -18.86 9.65 8.39
CA PRO A 243 -17.57 9.41 9.02
C PRO A 243 -16.95 10.69 9.59
N ASP A 244 -16.05 10.50 10.55
CA ASP A 244 -15.15 11.53 11.07
C ASP A 244 -13.89 11.67 10.20
N LEU A 245 -13.51 10.61 9.50
CA LEU A 245 -12.37 10.57 8.56
C LEU A 245 -12.67 9.66 7.37
N VAL A 246 -12.26 10.07 6.17
CA VAL A 246 -12.16 9.19 5.00
C VAL A 246 -10.69 8.94 4.66
N LEU A 247 -10.33 7.69 4.37
CA LEU A 247 -8.97 7.28 4.05
C LEU A 247 -8.94 6.50 2.74
N GLY A 248 -8.07 6.87 1.80
CA GLY A 248 -7.83 6.10 0.59
C GLY A 248 -6.38 5.63 0.55
N TYR A 249 -6.14 4.34 0.75
CA TYR A 249 -4.79 3.79 0.61
C TYR A 249 -4.46 3.57 -0.86
N ASP A 250 -3.39 4.16 -1.35
CA ASP A 250 -2.80 3.94 -2.67
C ASP A 250 -3.86 3.90 -3.80
N CYS A 251 -4.86 4.78 -3.72
CA CYS A 251 -6.15 4.59 -4.39
C CYS A 251 -6.19 5.08 -5.85
N GLY A 252 -5.10 5.71 -6.30
CA GLY A 252 -4.89 6.11 -7.69
C GLY A 252 -5.94 7.07 -8.21
N LEU A 253 -6.10 8.23 -7.57
CA LEU A 253 -7.16 9.20 -7.91
C LEU A 253 -7.07 9.70 -9.36
N THR A 254 -5.88 9.66 -9.96
CA THR A 254 -5.63 10.07 -11.34
C THR A 254 -5.79 8.96 -12.37
N LEU A 255 -5.97 7.70 -11.94
CA LEU A 255 -5.98 6.53 -12.83
C LEU A 255 -7.36 6.27 -13.44
N TYR A 256 -8.43 6.53 -12.69
CA TYR A 256 -9.78 6.15 -13.08
C TYR A 256 -10.74 7.33 -13.11
N PRO A 257 -11.45 7.59 -14.24
CA PRO A 257 -12.47 8.64 -14.31
C PRO A 257 -13.62 8.47 -13.30
N SER A 258 -13.84 7.25 -12.81
CA SER A 258 -14.84 6.91 -11.79
C SER A 258 -14.61 7.60 -10.45
N TRP A 259 -13.41 8.16 -10.19
CA TRP A 259 -13.12 8.97 -9.01
C TRP A 259 -13.77 10.35 -9.02
N LYS A 260 -14.04 10.90 -10.20
CA LYS A 260 -14.53 12.29 -10.34
C LYS A 260 -15.76 12.58 -9.46
N PRO A 261 -16.83 11.76 -9.46
CA PRO A 261 -17.97 12.01 -8.59
C PRO A 261 -17.61 11.95 -7.11
N THR A 262 -16.82 10.98 -6.67
CA THR A 262 -16.39 10.83 -5.27
C THR A 262 -15.59 12.05 -4.81
N ILE A 263 -14.65 12.54 -5.62
CA ILE A 263 -13.87 13.75 -5.32
C ILE A 263 -14.79 14.97 -5.16
N LEU A 264 -15.74 15.15 -6.10
CA LEU A 264 -16.70 16.27 -6.04
C LEU A 264 -17.65 16.16 -4.84
N GLU A 265 -18.00 14.95 -4.43
CA GLU A 265 -18.80 14.66 -3.25
C GLU A 265 -18.03 14.78 -1.94
N LEU A 266 -16.71 14.60 -1.91
CA LEU A 266 -15.90 14.87 -0.71
C LEU A 266 -15.65 16.37 -0.53
N ARG A 267 -15.49 17.09 -1.65
CA ARG A 267 -15.34 18.54 -1.67
C ARG A 267 -16.49 19.23 -0.93
N GLY A 268 -16.17 20.05 0.07
CA GLY A 268 -17.16 20.80 0.85
C GLY A 268 -18.05 19.92 1.73
N SER A 269 -17.69 18.65 1.97
CA SER A 269 -18.42 17.77 2.89
C SER A 269 -18.17 18.08 4.37
N GLY A 270 -17.09 18.83 4.65
CA GLY A 270 -16.60 19.10 5.99
C GLY A 270 -15.93 17.90 6.68
N VAL A 271 -15.91 16.72 6.05
CA VAL A 271 -15.17 15.54 6.51
C VAL A 271 -13.74 15.62 5.96
N PRO A 272 -12.70 15.62 6.81
CA PRO A 272 -11.33 15.53 6.31
C PRO A 272 -11.09 14.18 5.64
N PHE A 273 -10.21 14.16 4.64
CA PHE A 273 -9.80 12.91 4.03
C PHE A 273 -8.31 12.86 3.75
N VAL A 274 -7.78 11.65 3.78
CA VAL A 274 -6.36 11.35 3.67
C VAL A 274 -6.17 10.38 2.52
N VAL A 275 -5.16 10.61 1.69
CA VAL A 275 -4.82 9.74 0.57
C VAL A 275 -3.34 9.41 0.64
N THR A 276 -3.02 8.14 0.47
CA THR A 276 -1.64 7.70 0.28
C THR A 276 -1.37 7.34 -1.18
N SER A 277 -0.09 7.38 -1.56
CA SER A 277 0.35 7.03 -2.91
C SER A 277 1.67 6.26 -2.85
N TYR A 278 1.90 5.40 -3.85
CA TYR A 278 3.13 4.63 -3.97
C TYR A 278 4.35 5.50 -4.28
N ARG A 279 4.16 6.60 -5.02
CA ARG A 279 5.26 7.47 -5.48
C ARG A 279 4.98 8.96 -5.29
N SER A 280 6.07 9.73 -5.21
CA SER A 280 6.02 11.18 -5.02
C SER A 280 5.31 11.90 -6.16
N TRP A 281 5.49 11.44 -7.40
CA TRP A 281 4.88 12.06 -8.58
C TRP A 281 3.38 11.76 -8.68
N GLU A 282 2.94 10.59 -8.20
CA GLU A 282 1.51 10.26 -8.07
C GLU A 282 0.89 11.20 -7.04
N ALA A 283 1.44 11.26 -5.83
CA ALA A 283 0.98 12.16 -4.78
C ALA A 283 0.94 13.63 -5.26
N ALA A 284 1.95 14.07 -6.03
CA ALA A 284 1.98 15.40 -6.61
C ALA A 284 0.90 15.61 -7.69
N ALA A 285 0.62 14.60 -8.53
CA ALA A 285 -0.44 14.67 -9.54
C ALA A 285 -1.83 14.70 -8.90
N GLU A 286 -2.07 13.85 -7.90
CA GLU A 286 -3.29 13.82 -7.10
C GLU A 286 -3.50 15.15 -6.38
N ALA A 287 -2.44 15.72 -5.78
CA ALA A 287 -2.52 17.01 -5.13
C ALA A 287 -2.86 18.16 -6.09
N ARG A 288 -2.31 18.15 -7.32
CA ARG A 288 -2.68 19.12 -8.35
C ARG A 288 -4.15 18.96 -8.76
N LEU A 289 -4.61 17.72 -8.97
CA LEU A 289 -5.99 17.42 -9.31
C LEU A 289 -6.95 17.95 -8.22
N LEU A 290 -6.73 17.59 -6.97
CA LEU A 290 -7.57 17.97 -5.83
C LEU A 290 -7.59 19.49 -5.62
N THR A 291 -6.45 20.14 -5.76
CA THR A 291 -6.36 21.62 -5.72
C THR A 291 -7.15 22.26 -6.86
N ALA A 292 -7.02 21.74 -8.08
CA ALA A 292 -7.70 22.28 -9.27
C ALA A 292 -9.23 22.18 -9.17
N VAL A 293 -9.77 21.17 -8.48
CA VAL A 293 -11.21 21.03 -8.25
C VAL A 293 -11.71 21.78 -7.00
N GLY A 294 -10.82 22.48 -6.28
CA GLY A 294 -11.15 23.32 -5.14
C GLY A 294 -11.29 22.60 -3.79
N VAL A 295 -10.58 21.48 -3.60
CA VAL A 295 -10.45 20.85 -2.27
C VAL A 295 -9.37 21.58 -1.46
N THR A 296 -9.60 21.78 -0.16
CA THR A 296 -8.65 22.48 0.71
C THR A 296 -7.54 21.54 1.12
N ARG A 297 -6.30 21.93 0.90
CA ARG A 297 -5.12 21.16 1.31
C ARG A 297 -4.76 21.47 2.76
N VAL A 298 -4.70 20.45 3.60
CA VAL A 298 -4.20 20.53 4.99
C VAL A 298 -2.71 20.21 5.02
N LEU A 299 -2.31 19.11 4.37
CA LEU A 299 -0.91 18.69 4.22
C LEU A 299 -0.65 18.38 2.75
N GLY A 300 0.41 18.98 2.19
CA GLY A 300 0.89 18.63 0.84
C GLY A 300 1.56 17.27 0.78
N PRO A 301 1.93 16.78 -0.42
CA PRO A 301 2.64 15.52 -0.56
C PRO A 301 3.87 15.45 0.34
N ALA A 302 3.89 14.49 1.25
CA ALA A 302 4.98 14.25 2.17
C ALA A 302 5.29 12.75 2.28
N PRO A 303 6.53 12.35 2.56
CA PRO A 303 6.84 10.97 2.92
C PRO A 303 6.01 10.54 4.13
N ASN A 304 5.42 9.35 4.06
CA ASN A 304 4.68 8.80 5.18
C ASN A 304 5.66 8.13 6.18
N PRO A 305 5.69 8.54 7.46
CA PRO A 305 6.56 7.92 8.46
C PRO A 305 6.29 6.43 8.70
N PHE A 306 5.08 5.96 8.36
CA PHE A 306 4.67 4.57 8.48
C PHE A 306 4.47 3.90 7.11
N ALA A 307 5.18 4.35 6.07
CA ALA A 307 5.23 3.68 4.77
C ALA A 307 5.79 2.25 4.90
N SER A 308 5.31 1.30 4.10
CA SER A 308 5.91 -0.03 4.06
C SER A 308 7.37 0.05 3.61
N LEU A 309 8.28 -0.67 4.27
CA LEU A 309 9.65 -0.86 3.77
C LEU A 309 9.75 -2.07 2.85
N ALA A 310 8.72 -2.93 2.79
CA ALA A 310 8.65 -4.05 1.85
C ALA A 310 8.39 -3.53 0.44
N SER A 311 9.25 -3.94 -0.49
CA SER A 311 9.05 -3.64 -1.91
C SER A 311 7.97 -4.56 -2.47
N GLN A 312 7.16 -4.05 -3.39
CA GLN A 312 6.10 -4.77 -4.08
C GLN A 312 6.30 -4.59 -5.59
N ARG A 313 6.23 -5.70 -6.34
CA ARG A 313 6.35 -5.66 -7.79
C ARG A 313 4.96 -5.55 -8.42
N SER A 314 4.86 -4.72 -9.47
CA SER A 314 3.69 -4.69 -10.35
C SER A 314 3.40 -6.08 -10.91
N SER A 315 2.12 -6.45 -10.99
CA SER A 315 1.70 -7.72 -11.58
C SER A 315 1.86 -7.76 -13.10
N THR A 316 1.99 -6.59 -13.75
CA THR A 316 1.98 -6.47 -15.22
C THR A 316 3.31 -5.98 -15.79
N ILE A 317 4.17 -5.33 -14.99
CA ILE A 317 5.46 -4.79 -15.41
C ILE A 317 6.55 -5.34 -14.49
N ALA A 318 7.50 -6.11 -15.04
CA ALA A 318 8.49 -6.84 -14.26
C ALA A 318 9.42 -5.92 -13.45
N ASN A 319 9.77 -4.77 -14.03
CA ASN A 319 10.73 -3.83 -13.46
C ASN A 319 10.07 -2.62 -12.79
N ASP A 320 8.75 -2.67 -12.54
CA ASP A 320 8.04 -1.66 -11.77
C ASP A 320 7.87 -2.13 -10.32
N VAL A 321 8.61 -1.49 -9.42
CA VAL A 321 8.63 -1.85 -7.99
C VAL A 321 8.37 -0.63 -7.12
N ALA A 322 7.41 -0.74 -6.20
CA ALA A 322 6.97 0.32 -5.32
C ALA A 322 6.87 -0.13 -3.87
N ARG A 323 6.47 0.76 -2.97
CA ARG A 323 6.23 0.50 -1.54
C ARG A 323 4.88 1.07 -1.17
N ASP A 324 4.07 0.29 -0.45
CA ASP A 324 2.73 0.69 -0.02
C ASP A 324 2.79 1.93 0.88
N ASN A 325 1.84 2.83 0.68
CA ASN A 325 1.64 4.05 1.46
C ASN A 325 2.88 4.94 1.58
N ALA A 326 3.73 5.00 0.55
CA ALA A 326 5.01 5.72 0.62
C ALA A 326 4.87 7.23 0.86
N TRP A 327 3.82 7.83 0.30
CA TRP A 327 3.50 9.24 0.40
C TRP A 327 2.12 9.43 0.99
N VAL A 328 1.91 10.55 1.68
CA VAL A 328 0.62 10.92 2.27
C VAL A 328 0.27 12.36 1.91
N THR A 329 -1.02 12.61 1.72
CA THR A 329 -1.61 13.94 1.56
C THR A 329 -2.87 14.05 2.42
N VAL A 330 -3.17 15.24 2.93
CA VAL A 330 -4.31 15.47 3.83
C VAL A 330 -5.15 16.64 3.34
N TRP A 331 -6.47 16.46 3.34
CA TRP A 331 -7.44 17.33 2.68
C TRP A 331 -8.68 17.61 3.53
N ARG A 332 -9.38 18.71 3.24
CA ARG A 332 -10.65 19.11 3.87
C ARG A 332 -11.58 19.84 2.91
#